data_AF-A0A6H5IGJ0-F1
#
_entry.id   AF-A0A6H5IGJ0-F1
#
_cell.length_a   1.000
_cell.length_b   1.000
_cell.length_c   1.000
_cell.angle_alpha   90.00
_cell.angle_beta   90.00
_cell.angle_gamma   90.00
#
_symmetry.space_group_name_H-M   'P 1'
#
loop_
_entity.id
_entity.type
_entity.pdbx_description
1 polymer ?
#
loop_
_entity_poly.entity_id
_entity_poly.type
_entity_poly.pdbx_seq_one_letter_code
_entity_poly.pdbx_strand_id
1 'polypeptide(L)'
;MSLLLAVIERLGKRGYELYQNDALAIMKLFTDNGLFKKSTGSNELCWYNDEEFATEVKKIPMVSSSLTLYDVFQLQTREAAKVLSYSDYMRFESLHQSLILSKGIRDACALRLCEIMARKFFQQWASDPFYKIIHGRLPIECCDMITEGLLNEDLYNICLASTRLNS
;
A
#
# COMPACT_ATOMS: atom_id res chain seq x y z
N MET A 1 -4.29 -2.77 -10.30
CA MET A 1 -3.70 -3.17 -8.99
C MET A 1 -4.64 -2.82 -7.84
N SER A 2 -5.06 -1.56 -7.71
CA SER A 2 -6.10 -1.11 -6.75
C SER A 2 -7.43 -1.88 -6.77
N LEU A 3 -7.92 -2.27 -7.97
CA LEU A 3 -9.13 -3.07 -8.14
C LEU A 3 -9.06 -4.40 -7.37
N LEU A 4 -7.86 -4.97 -7.22
CA LEU A 4 -7.65 -6.21 -6.49
C LEU A 4 -8.03 -6.06 -5.02
N LEU A 5 -7.64 -4.95 -4.37
CA LEU A 5 -7.98 -4.67 -2.97
C LEU A 5 -9.49 -4.46 -2.79
N ALA A 6 -10.14 -3.75 -3.70
CA ALA A 6 -11.58 -3.55 -3.66
C ALA A 6 -12.35 -4.87 -3.85
N VAL A 7 -11.86 -5.75 -4.72
CA VAL A 7 -12.41 -7.10 -4.90
C VAL A 7 -12.23 -7.92 -3.63
N ILE A 8 -11.01 -7.94 -3.05
CA ILE A 8 -10.71 -8.65 -1.80
C ILE A 8 -11.62 -8.17 -0.66
N GLU A 9 -11.76 -6.86 -0.48
CA GLU A 9 -12.59 -6.29 0.58
C GLU A 9 -14.07 -6.67 0.39
N ARG A 10 -14.56 -6.65 -0.86
CA ARG A 10 -15.93 -7.07 -1.19
C ARG A 10 -16.15 -8.56 -0.99
N LEU A 11 -15.16 -9.39 -1.31
CA LEU A 11 -15.23 -10.84 -1.10
C LEU A 11 -15.29 -11.15 0.40
N GLY A 12 -14.43 -10.52 1.21
CA GLY A 12 -14.46 -10.65 2.67
C GLY A 12 -15.80 -10.23 3.27
N LYS A 13 -16.37 -9.10 2.82
CA LYS A 13 -17.72 -8.65 3.23
C LYS A 13 -18.85 -9.62 2.86
N ARG A 14 -18.61 -10.53 1.91
CA ARG A 14 -19.55 -11.58 1.48
C ARG A 14 -19.27 -12.94 2.14
N GLY A 15 -18.37 -12.99 3.13
CA GLY A 15 -18.04 -14.21 3.85
C GLY A 15 -16.99 -15.09 3.17
N TYR A 16 -16.28 -14.57 2.16
CA TYR A 16 -15.12 -15.27 1.63
C TYR A 16 -13.96 -15.18 2.63
N GLU A 17 -13.53 -16.34 3.13
CA GLU A 17 -12.36 -16.45 3.99
C GLU A 17 -11.10 -16.53 3.14
N LEU A 18 -10.20 -15.56 3.34
CA LEU A 18 -8.84 -15.65 2.82
C LEU A 18 -7.98 -16.43 3.80
N TYR A 19 -7.10 -17.28 3.28
CA TYR A 19 -6.08 -17.96 4.08
C TYR A 19 -4.69 -17.38 3.82
N GLN A 20 -3.71 -17.76 4.65
CA GLN A 20 -2.32 -17.25 4.55
C GLN A 20 -1.72 -17.43 3.15
N ASN A 21 -2.00 -18.56 2.50
CA ASN A 21 -1.50 -18.85 1.15
C ASN A 21 -2.13 -17.95 0.09
N ASP A 22 -3.43 -17.64 0.21
CA ASP A 22 -4.12 -16.71 -0.69
C ASP A 22 -3.57 -15.30 -0.50
N ALA A 23 -3.35 -14.90 0.75
CA ALA A 23 -2.75 -13.62 1.07
C ALA A 23 -1.32 -13.49 0.51
N LEU A 24 -0.50 -14.53 0.64
CA LEU A 24 0.84 -14.58 0.08
C LEU A 24 0.81 -14.47 -1.46
N ALA A 25 -0.14 -15.15 -2.11
CA ALA A 25 -0.32 -15.07 -3.56
C ALA A 25 -0.73 -13.65 -4.00
N ILE A 26 -1.63 -13.00 -3.27
CA ILE A 26 -2.02 -11.60 -3.50
C ILE A 26 -0.81 -10.66 -3.32
N MET A 27 -0.05 -10.80 -2.23
CA MET A 27 1.15 -9.99 -2.00
C MET A 27 2.16 -10.16 -3.13
N LYS A 28 2.40 -11.41 -3.56
CA LYS A 28 3.27 -11.71 -4.70
C LYS A 28 2.79 -11.02 -5.97
N LEU A 29 1.48 -11.02 -6.27
CA LEU A 29 0.93 -10.29 -7.41
C LEU A 29 1.24 -8.79 -7.34
N PHE A 30 1.16 -8.19 -6.15
CA PHE A 30 1.57 -6.79 -5.98
C PHE A 30 3.07 -6.59 -6.28
N THR A 31 3.92 -7.45 -5.72
CA THR A 31 5.37 -7.42 -5.91
C THR A 31 5.76 -7.58 -7.38
N ASP A 32 5.19 -8.56 -8.08
CA ASP A 32 5.46 -8.85 -9.48
C ASP A 32 5.07 -7.68 -10.40
N ASN A 33 4.03 -6.93 -10.03
CA ASN A 33 3.61 -5.69 -10.71
C ASN A 33 4.41 -4.45 -10.27
N GLY A 34 5.51 -4.64 -9.52
CA GLY A 34 6.45 -3.58 -9.20
C GLY A 34 6.07 -2.69 -8.03
N LEU A 35 5.18 -3.13 -7.12
CA LEU A 35 4.79 -2.33 -5.95
C LEU A 35 6.01 -1.87 -5.13
N PHE A 36 7.08 -2.68 -5.09
CA PHE A 36 8.31 -2.38 -4.33
C PHE A 36 9.44 -1.79 -5.18
N LYS A 37 9.31 -1.75 -6.51
CA LYS A 37 10.37 -1.26 -7.42
C LYS A 37 10.69 0.24 -7.26
N LYS A 38 9.99 0.95 -6.36
CA LYS A 38 10.21 2.35 -5.98
C LYS A 38 10.30 2.59 -4.47
N SER A 39 10.26 1.55 -3.63
CA SER A 39 10.30 1.70 -2.15
C SER A 39 11.71 1.58 -1.57
N THR A 40 12.71 1.21 -2.37
CA THR A 40 14.08 0.99 -1.89
C THR A 40 14.85 2.30 -1.75
N GLY A 41 14.83 2.85 -0.53
CA GLY A 41 15.91 3.70 -0.02
C GLY A 41 15.86 5.16 -0.43
N SER A 42 15.36 6.00 0.49
CA SER A 42 15.91 7.33 0.76
C SER A 42 16.42 8.14 -0.46
N ASN A 43 15.52 8.46 -1.42
CA ASN A 43 15.59 9.64 -2.33
C ASN A 43 14.55 9.65 -3.48
N GLU A 44 13.72 8.63 -3.68
CA GLU A 44 12.97 8.47 -4.93
C GLU A 44 11.52 8.98 -4.93
N LEU A 45 11.36 10.28 -4.76
CA LEU A 45 10.44 11.02 -5.61
C LEU A 45 11.21 12.20 -6.20
N CYS A 46 12.09 11.93 -7.18
CA CYS A 46 12.70 12.98 -8.01
C CYS A 46 11.68 13.93 -8.66
N TRP A 47 10.40 13.59 -8.58
CA TRP A 47 9.24 14.30 -9.11
C TRP A 47 8.49 15.11 -8.05
N TYR A 48 8.76 14.99 -6.74
CA TYR A 48 8.22 15.94 -5.74
C TYR A 48 8.79 17.36 -5.91
N ASN A 49 10.04 17.44 -6.37
CA ASN A 49 10.73 18.71 -6.64
C ASN A 49 10.39 19.27 -8.03
N ASP A 50 9.57 18.56 -8.80
CA ASP A 50 9.05 19.07 -10.06
C ASP A 50 7.87 20.01 -9.73
N GLU A 51 8.06 21.31 -10.00
CA GLU A 51 7.04 22.32 -9.74
C GLU A 51 5.75 22.08 -10.53
N GLU A 52 5.84 21.51 -11.73
CA GLU A 52 4.69 21.15 -12.56
C GLU A 52 3.88 20.04 -11.89
N PHE A 53 4.57 19.00 -11.38
CA PHE A 53 3.96 17.95 -10.59
C PHE A 53 3.26 18.49 -9.34
N ALA A 54 3.98 19.27 -8.52
CA ALA A 54 3.42 19.80 -7.28
C ALA A 54 2.18 20.66 -7.55
N THR A 55 2.20 21.42 -8.65
CA THR A 55 1.08 22.28 -9.07
C THR A 55 -0.15 21.47 -9.48
N GLU A 56 0.02 20.43 -10.29
CA GLU A 56 -1.11 19.61 -10.77
C GLU A 56 -1.70 18.74 -9.66
N VAL A 57 -0.86 18.14 -8.82
CA VAL A 57 -1.31 17.17 -7.81
C VAL A 57 -2.01 17.86 -6.64
N LYS A 58 -1.64 19.11 -6.33
CA LYS A 58 -2.37 19.95 -5.37
C LYS A 58 -3.80 20.29 -5.83
N LYS A 59 -4.08 20.25 -7.14
CA LYS A 59 -5.43 20.50 -7.69
C LYS A 59 -6.36 19.29 -7.56
N ILE A 60 -5.86 18.15 -7.10
CA ILE A 60 -6.64 16.91 -7.00
C ILE A 60 -7.10 16.74 -5.54
N PRO A 61 -8.32 17.16 -5.19
CA PRO A 61 -8.85 16.93 -3.85
C PRO A 61 -9.26 15.46 -3.68
N MET A 62 -9.00 14.93 -2.49
CA MET A 62 -9.52 13.63 -2.07
C MET A 62 -11.02 13.74 -1.80
N VAL A 63 -11.75 12.68 -2.13
CA VAL A 63 -13.17 12.48 -1.83
C VAL A 63 -13.36 12.16 -0.35
N SER A 64 -12.45 11.37 0.24
CA SER A 64 -12.59 10.86 1.62
C SER A 64 -12.16 11.83 2.72
N SER A 65 -11.49 12.93 2.37
CA SER A 65 -10.85 13.83 3.33
C SER A 65 -10.73 15.24 2.77
N SER A 66 -10.40 16.20 3.63
CA SER A 66 -10.10 17.58 3.22
C SER A 66 -8.72 17.76 2.58
N LEU A 67 -7.99 16.68 2.34
CA LEU A 67 -6.63 16.69 1.84
C LEU A 67 -6.59 16.66 0.31
N THR A 68 -5.49 17.14 -0.26
CA THR A 68 -5.15 16.94 -1.68
C THR A 68 -4.35 15.65 -1.87
N LEU A 69 -4.21 15.20 -3.11
CA LEU A 69 -3.33 14.07 -3.42
C LEU A 69 -1.88 14.35 -2.99
N TYR A 70 -1.45 15.61 -3.08
CA TYR A 70 -0.12 16.04 -2.65
C TYR A 70 0.04 15.89 -1.14
N ASP A 71 -0.95 16.30 -0.36
CA ASP A 71 -0.90 16.20 1.10
C ASP A 71 -0.87 14.72 1.54
N VAL A 72 -1.67 13.85 0.91
CA VAL A 72 -1.68 12.40 1.18
C VAL A 72 -0.30 11.79 0.94
N PHE A 73 0.39 12.26 -0.09
CA PHE A 73 1.71 11.81 -0.47
C PHE A 73 2.82 12.23 0.50
N GLN A 74 2.62 13.34 1.22
CA GLN A 74 3.52 13.80 2.29
C GLN A 74 3.31 13.08 3.63
N LEU A 75 2.18 12.37 3.81
CA LEU A 75 1.96 11.55 4.99
C LEU A 75 2.85 10.30 4.95
N GLN A 76 3.22 9.78 6.13
CA GLN A 76 3.79 8.43 6.14
C GLN A 76 2.72 7.44 5.66
N THR A 77 3.17 6.34 5.07
CA THR A 77 2.29 5.36 4.42
C THR A 77 1.19 4.85 5.38
N ARG A 78 1.49 4.79 6.68
CA ARG A 78 0.55 4.41 7.75
C ARG A 78 -0.60 5.40 7.90
N GLU A 79 -0.33 6.69 8.04
CA GLU A 79 -1.36 7.73 8.17
C GLU A 79 -2.12 7.89 6.86
N ALA A 80 -1.42 7.85 5.73
CA ALA A 80 -2.01 7.91 4.40
C ALA A 80 -3.06 6.79 4.21
N ALA A 81 -2.78 5.57 4.67
CA ALA A 81 -3.70 4.43 4.57
C ALA A 81 -4.97 4.56 5.43
N LYS A 82 -4.99 5.49 6.41
CA LYS A 82 -6.18 5.78 7.23
C LYS A 82 -7.12 6.74 6.51
N VAL A 83 -6.59 7.67 5.73
CA VAL A 83 -7.36 8.71 5.06
C VAL A 83 -7.72 8.33 3.62
N LEU A 84 -6.90 7.53 2.95
CA LEU A 84 -7.13 7.14 1.56
C LEU A 84 -8.23 6.08 1.46
N SER A 85 -9.20 6.32 0.58
CA SER A 85 -10.26 5.40 0.22
C SER A 85 -10.15 4.95 -1.23
N TYR A 86 -10.88 3.88 -1.55
CA TYR A 86 -10.99 3.42 -2.94
C TYR A 86 -11.63 4.46 -3.87
N SER A 87 -12.56 5.27 -3.37
CA SER A 87 -13.19 6.35 -4.15
C SER A 87 -12.18 7.41 -4.58
N ASP A 88 -11.16 7.67 -3.76
CA ASP A 88 -10.07 8.60 -4.09
C ASP A 88 -9.22 8.07 -5.23
N TYR A 89 -8.89 6.77 -5.19
CA TYR A 89 -8.17 6.12 -6.28
C TYR A 89 -8.97 6.18 -7.59
N MET A 90 -10.25 5.86 -7.55
CA MET A 90 -11.10 5.90 -8.75
C MET A 90 -11.23 7.31 -9.32
N ARG A 91 -11.27 8.33 -8.45
CA ARG A 91 -11.24 9.73 -8.87
C ARG A 91 -9.91 10.10 -9.52
N PHE A 92 -8.79 9.65 -8.97
CA PHE A 92 -7.48 9.87 -9.58
C PHE A 92 -7.40 9.25 -10.98
N GLU A 93 -7.83 7.99 -11.12
CA GLU A 93 -7.90 7.29 -12.41
C GLU A 93 -8.83 7.99 -13.42
N SER A 94 -9.97 8.53 -12.98
CA SER A 94 -10.88 9.23 -13.89
C SER A 94 -10.31 10.57 -14.37
N LEU A 95 -9.50 11.23 -13.54
CA LEU A 95 -8.77 12.44 -13.90
C LEU A 95 -7.48 12.15 -14.70
N HIS A 96 -7.05 10.89 -14.80
CA HIS A 96 -5.81 10.49 -15.45
C HIS A 96 -5.69 11.02 -16.89
N GLN A 97 -6.80 11.10 -17.63
CA GLN A 97 -6.82 11.57 -19.03
C GLN A 97 -6.84 13.10 -19.15
N SER A 98 -7.30 13.82 -18.13
CA SER A 98 -7.42 15.29 -18.15
C SER A 98 -6.26 16.02 -17.47
N LEU A 99 -5.45 15.32 -16.68
CA LEU A 99 -4.27 15.88 -16.02
C LEU A 99 -3.12 16.11 -17.00
N ILE A 100 -2.52 17.29 -16.93
CA ILE A 100 -1.28 17.65 -17.64
C ILE A 100 -0.09 17.02 -16.89
N LEU A 101 -0.08 15.69 -16.83
CA LEU A 101 1.01 14.93 -16.22
C LEU A 101 1.66 14.05 -17.28
N SER A 102 2.98 13.87 -17.20
CA SER A 102 3.66 12.88 -18.04
C SER A 102 3.18 11.48 -17.69
N LYS A 103 3.26 10.54 -18.64
CA LYS A 103 2.87 9.14 -18.40
C LYS A 103 3.63 8.53 -17.22
N GLY A 104 4.94 8.76 -17.13
CA GLY A 104 5.77 8.22 -16.05
C GLY A 104 5.37 8.73 -14.67
N ILE A 105 4.97 10.00 -14.57
CA ILE A 105 4.46 10.59 -13.32
C ILE A 105 3.11 9.96 -12.93
N ARG A 106 2.19 9.80 -13.88
CA ARG A 106 0.88 9.17 -13.60
C ARG A 106 1.02 7.73 -13.12
N ASP A 107 1.84 6.94 -13.80
CA ASP A 107 2.12 5.55 -13.42
C ASP A 107 2.71 5.49 -11.99
N ALA A 108 3.57 6.45 -11.66
CA ALA A 108 4.17 6.55 -10.35
C ALA A 108 3.17 6.96 -9.26
N CYS A 109 2.26 7.91 -9.53
CA CYS A 109 1.15 8.25 -8.63
C CYS A 109 0.26 7.05 -8.37
N ALA A 110 -0.13 6.33 -9.43
CA ALA A 110 -0.98 5.15 -9.33
C ALA A 110 -0.32 4.06 -8.48
N LEU A 111 0.99 3.83 -8.68
CA LEU A 111 1.77 2.89 -7.87
C LEU A 111 1.83 3.31 -6.40
N ARG A 112 2.10 4.59 -6.12
CA ARG A 112 2.15 5.10 -4.74
C ARG A 112 0.80 4.98 -4.03
N LEU A 113 -0.30 5.32 -4.71
CA LEU A 113 -1.64 5.12 -4.18
C LEU A 113 -1.95 3.64 -3.94
N CYS A 114 -1.55 2.76 -4.85
CA CYS A 114 -1.68 1.30 -4.66
C CYS A 114 -0.90 0.82 -3.43
N GLU A 115 0.32 1.30 -3.21
CA GLU A 115 1.15 0.95 -2.05
C GLU A 115 0.49 1.38 -0.74
N ILE A 116 -0.04 2.61 -0.69
CA ILE A 116 -0.76 3.14 0.48
C ILE A 116 -2.00 2.30 0.76
N MET A 117 -2.82 1.99 -0.25
CA MET A 117 -4.04 1.19 -0.03
C MET A 117 -3.73 -0.25 0.37
N ALA A 118 -2.66 -0.84 -0.19
CA ALA A 118 -2.25 -2.20 0.14
C ALA A 118 -1.73 -2.31 1.57
N ARG A 119 -1.30 -1.20 2.18
CA ARG A 119 -0.66 -1.17 3.50
C ARG A 119 -1.38 -1.99 4.56
N LYS A 120 -2.69 -1.74 4.75
CA LYS A 120 -3.50 -2.44 5.77
C LYS A 120 -3.54 -3.94 5.54
N PHE A 121 -3.64 -4.35 4.27
CA PHE A 121 -3.62 -5.76 3.90
C PHE A 121 -2.27 -6.40 4.24
N PHE A 122 -1.15 -5.77 3.88
CA PHE A 122 0.18 -6.29 4.19
C PHE A 122 0.41 -6.40 5.71
N GLN A 123 -0.03 -5.40 6.48
CA GLN A 123 0.08 -5.40 7.93
C GLN A 123 -0.73 -6.55 8.56
N GLN A 124 -2.02 -6.63 8.25
CA GLN A 124 -2.93 -7.64 8.81
C GLN A 124 -2.39 -9.07 8.62
N TRP A 125 -1.76 -9.34 7.48
CA TRP A 125 -1.29 -10.66 7.13
C TRP A 125 0.14 -10.96 7.56
N ALA A 126 0.88 -9.99 8.09
CA ALA A 126 2.25 -10.15 8.56
C ALA A 126 2.36 -10.32 10.09
N SER A 127 1.36 -9.90 10.88
CA SER A 127 1.42 -9.98 12.35
C SER A 127 1.62 -11.40 12.88
N ASP A 128 0.79 -12.37 12.46
CA ASP A 128 0.91 -13.77 12.88
C ASP A 128 2.20 -14.44 12.36
N PRO A 129 2.58 -14.29 11.08
CA PRO A 129 3.91 -14.68 10.60
C PRO A 129 5.07 -14.13 11.42
N PHE A 130 5.03 -12.86 11.79
CA PHE A 130 6.07 -12.23 12.60
C PHE A 130 6.14 -12.85 13.99
N TYR A 131 4.99 -12.99 14.65
CA TYR A 131 4.87 -13.65 15.96
C TYR A 131 5.48 -15.06 15.96
N LYS A 132 5.21 -15.84 14.90
CA LYS A 132 5.79 -17.18 14.69
C LYS A 132 7.31 -17.15 14.51
N ILE A 133 7.83 -16.23 13.70
CA ILE A 133 9.28 -16.10 13.44
C ILE A 133 10.05 -15.75 14.71
N ILE A 134 9.48 -14.90 15.57
CA ILE A 134 10.12 -14.55 16.85
C ILE A 134 9.84 -15.57 17.95
N HIS A 135 9.21 -16.71 17.63
CA HIS A 135 8.84 -17.77 18.58
C HIS A 135 8.01 -17.26 19.77
N GLY A 136 7.09 -16.33 19.53
CA GLY A 136 6.21 -15.78 20.56
C GLY A 136 6.93 -15.03 21.70
N ARG A 137 8.16 -14.55 21.46
CA ARG A 137 8.97 -13.83 22.46
C ARG A 137 8.39 -12.46 22.86
N LEU A 138 7.49 -11.92 22.06
CA LEU A 138 6.80 -10.67 22.33
C LEU A 138 5.28 -10.89 22.31
N PRO A 139 4.51 -10.13 23.10
CA PRO A 139 3.05 -10.07 22.96
C PRO A 139 2.64 -9.68 21.54
N ILE A 140 1.45 -10.10 21.11
CA ILE A 140 0.95 -9.85 19.75
C ILE A 140 0.79 -8.34 19.48
N GLU A 141 0.44 -7.57 20.51
CA GLU A 141 0.31 -6.12 20.44
C GLU A 141 1.66 -5.44 20.12
N CYS A 142 2.76 -5.98 20.65
CA CYS A 142 4.10 -5.51 20.32
C CYS A 142 4.49 -5.90 18.89
N CYS A 143 4.06 -7.07 18.42
CA CYS A 143 4.26 -7.50 17.03
C CYS A 143 3.55 -6.56 16.05
N ASP A 144 2.31 -6.16 16.37
CA ASP A 144 1.55 -5.19 15.58
C ASP A 144 2.27 -3.83 15.53
N MET A 145 2.75 -3.32 16.68
CA MET A 145 3.50 -2.06 16.71
C MET A 145 4.79 -2.08 15.88
N ILE A 146 5.53 -3.20 15.92
CA ILE A 146 6.77 -3.35 15.13
C ILE A 146 6.43 -3.41 13.64
N THR A 147 5.50 -4.29 13.25
CA THR A 147 5.08 -4.44 11.86
C THR A 147 4.43 -3.16 11.30
N GLU A 148 3.79 -2.35 12.14
CA GLU A 148 3.27 -1.04 11.76
C GLU A 148 4.35 -0.08 11.22
N GLY A 149 5.60 -0.21 11.65
CA GLY A 149 6.73 0.63 11.23
C GLY A 149 7.51 0.11 10.02
N LEU A 150 7.29 -1.12 9.58
CA LEU A 150 8.06 -1.75 8.49
C LEU A 150 7.54 -1.37 7.11
N LEU A 151 8.31 -1.48 6.02
CA LEU A 151 7.78 -1.27 4.66
C LEU A 151 6.92 -2.46 4.21
N ASN A 152 6.08 -2.29 3.20
CA ASN A 152 5.27 -3.40 2.67
C ASN A 152 6.16 -4.55 2.15
N GLU A 153 7.36 -4.23 1.66
CA GLU A 153 8.37 -5.21 1.25
C GLU A 153 8.85 -6.06 2.44
N ASP A 154 9.16 -5.42 3.56
CA ASP A 154 9.56 -6.12 4.79
C ASP A 154 8.43 -7.02 5.31
N LEU A 155 7.20 -6.53 5.29
CA LEU A 155 6.01 -7.31 5.67
C LEU A 155 5.82 -8.53 4.78
N TYR A 156 6.02 -8.38 3.47
CA TYR A 156 6.00 -9.50 2.53
C TYR A 156 7.09 -10.52 2.83
N ASN A 157 8.31 -10.05 3.09
CA ASN A 157 9.46 -10.91 3.40
C ASN A 157 9.25 -11.69 4.70
N ILE A 158 8.63 -11.08 5.71
CA ILE A 158 8.18 -11.75 6.94
C ILE A 158 7.19 -12.88 6.61
N CYS A 159 6.16 -12.61 5.81
CA CYS A 159 5.20 -13.62 5.39
C CYS A 159 5.89 -14.80 4.69
N LEU A 160 6.79 -14.51 3.74
CA LEU A 160 7.58 -15.51 3.02
C LEU A 160 8.45 -16.34 3.97
N ALA A 161 9.16 -15.70 4.92
CA ALA A 161 10.02 -16.41 5.85
C ALA A 161 9.22 -17.38 6.74
N SER A 162 8.01 -17.02 7.17
CA SER A 162 7.20 -17.90 8.03
C SER A 162 6.73 -19.17 7.33
N THR A 163 6.57 -19.16 5.99
CA THR A 163 6.21 -20.38 5.24
C THR A 163 7.27 -21.47 5.34
N ARG A 164 8.53 -21.09 5.54
CA ARG A 164 9.66 -22.01 5.71
C ARG A 164 9.75 -22.64 7.11
N LEU A 165 8.99 -22.11 8.07
CA LEU A 165 8.91 -22.67 9.42
C LEU A 165 7.80 -23.72 9.56
N ASN A 166 6.86 -23.75 8.59
CA ASN A 166 5.75 -24.69 8.55
C ASN A 166 5.98 -25.87 7.58
N SER A 167 7.17 -25.95 6.98
CA SER A 167 7.62 -27.04 6.09
C SER A 167 8.50 -28.03 6.83
#